data_AF-A0A0C2XP52-F1
#
_entry.id   AF-A0A0C2XP52-F1
#
_cell.length_a   1.000
_cell.length_b   1.000
_cell.length_c   1.000
_cell.angle_alpha   90.00
_cell.angle_beta   90.00
_cell.angle_gamma   90.00
#
_symmetry.space_group_name_H-M   'P 1'
#
loop_
_entity.id
_entity.type
_entity.pdbx_description
1 polymer ?
#
loop_
_entity_poly.entity_id
_entity_poly.type
_entity_poly.pdbx_seq_one_letter_code
_entity_poly.pdbx_strand_id
1 'polypeptide(L)' 'SSGGGASLKPLVDFYSKLPKGPHPVTSGWGMKARFFNGKNANGTPVVLLIAGIFLTGYTLDYQNHLKHHKNHAH' A
#
# COMPACT_ATOMS: atom_id res chain seq x y z
N SER A 1 24.55 -29.11 42.31
CA SER A 1 24.51 -27.75 41.73
C SER A 1 23.81 -27.82 40.38
N SER A 2 22.56 -27.38 40.26
CA SER A 2 21.87 -27.29 38.93
C SER A 2 20.53 -26.53 38.96
N GLY A 3 20.33 -25.57 39.87
CA GLY A 3 19.04 -24.86 40.03
C GLY A 3 18.85 -23.56 39.22
N GLY A 4 19.81 -23.19 38.35
CA GLY A 4 19.89 -21.80 37.83
C GLY A 4 19.11 -21.48 36.54
N GLY A 5 18.62 -22.47 35.78
CA GLY A 5 18.06 -22.24 34.44
C GLY A 5 16.53 -22.06 34.38
N ALA A 6 15.79 -22.77 35.23
CA ALA A 6 14.32 -22.77 35.19
C ALA A 6 13.70 -21.51 35.84
N SER A 7 14.38 -20.93 36.83
CA SER A 7 13.93 -19.76 37.60
C SER A 7 14.14 -18.42 36.87
N LEU A 8 15.04 -18.36 35.88
CA LEU A 8 15.34 -17.13 35.13
C LEU A 8 14.41 -16.93 33.93
N LYS A 9 13.75 -17.98 33.44
CA LYS A 9 12.87 -17.93 32.26
C LYS A 9 11.71 -16.90 32.41
N PRO A 10 11.02 -16.82 33.56
CA PRO A 10 10.00 -15.79 33.78
C PRO A 10 10.57 -14.37 33.82
N LEU A 11 11.80 -14.20 34.32
CA LEU A 11 12.46 -12.90 34.42
C LEU A 11 12.87 -12.37 33.04
N VAL A 12 13.40 -13.25 32.20
CA VAL A 12 13.72 -12.94 30.79
C VAL A 12 12.45 -12.62 30.00
N ASP A 13 11.38 -13.39 30.20
CA ASP A 13 10.09 -13.17 29.53
C ASP A 13 9.44 -11.83 29.95
N PHE A 14 9.50 -11.49 31.24
CA PHE A 14 9.06 -10.20 31.76
C PHE A 14 9.82 -9.03 31.11
N TYR A 15 11.15 -9.11 31.06
CA TYR A 15 11.96 -8.03 30.48
C TYR A 15 11.82 -7.92 28.95
N SER A 16 11.58 -9.05 28.26
CA SER A 16 11.34 -9.09 26.82
C SER A 16 10.02 -8.40 26.44
N LYS A 17 9.01 -8.52 27.31
CA LYS A 17 7.64 -8.01 27.13
C LYS A 17 7.41 -6.61 27.70
N LEU A 18 8.40 -6.01 28.37
CA LEU A 18 8.32 -4.62 28.79
C LEU A 18 7.88 -3.77 27.58
N PRO A 19 6.84 -2.92 27.73
CA PRO A 19 6.34 -2.12 26.64
C PRO A 19 7.46 -1.23 26.13
N LYS A 20 8.03 -1.63 24.99
CA LYS A 20 8.97 -0.79 24.25
C LYS A 20 8.17 0.40 23.76
N GLY A 21 8.79 1.58 23.77
CA GLY A 21 8.17 2.82 23.33
C GLY A 21 7.49 2.66 21.96
N PRO A 22 6.56 3.57 21.60
CA PRO A 22 5.75 3.45 20.41
C PRO A 22 6.62 3.08 19.21
N HIS A 23 6.24 2.00 18.52
CA HIS A 23 6.95 1.51 17.35
C HIS A 23 7.18 2.69 16.39
N PRO A 24 8.41 2.89 15.87
CA PRO A 24 8.66 3.94 14.91
C PRO A 24 7.67 3.76 13.77
N VAL A 25 6.89 4.81 13.51
CA VAL A 25 5.98 4.86 12.37
C VAL A 25 6.84 4.51 11.17
N THR A 26 6.54 3.38 10.52
CA THR A 26 7.23 2.95 9.30
C THR A 26 6.77 3.87 8.17
N SER A 27 7.14 5.15 8.23
CA SER A 27 7.03 6.08 7.12
C SER A 27 8.13 5.74 6.12
N GLY A 28 8.02 4.56 5.51
CA GLY A 28 8.84 4.22 4.36
C GLY A 28 8.55 5.23 3.25
N TRP A 29 9.57 5.65 2.51
CA TRP A 29 9.44 6.60 1.40
C TRP A 29 8.64 6.07 0.18
N GLY A 30 7.97 4.90 0.30
CA GLY A 30 7.24 4.26 -0.77
C GLY A 30 5.77 4.68 -0.85
N MET A 31 5.21 4.69 -2.07
CA MET A 31 3.78 4.94 -2.32
C MET A 31 2.87 4.06 -1.44
N LYS A 32 3.29 2.82 -1.14
CA LYS A 32 2.58 1.92 -0.22
C LYS A 32 2.41 2.50 1.19
N ALA A 33 3.43 3.14 1.75
CA ALA A 33 3.33 3.72 3.09
C ALA A 33 2.46 4.99 3.13
N ARG A 34 2.38 5.72 2.01
CA ARG A 34 1.60 6.96 1.92
C ARG A 34 0.11 6.74 1.70
N PHE A 35 -0.27 5.72 0.94
CA PHE A 35 -1.68 5.51 0.55
C PHE A 35 -2.30 4.22 1.08
N PHE A 36 -1.49 3.25 1.54
CA PHE A 36 -1.98 1.90 1.89
C PHE A 36 -1.61 1.45 3.31
N ASN A 37 -0.94 2.27 4.12
CA ASN A 37 -0.50 1.87 5.47
C ASN A 37 -1.01 2.81 6.57
N GLY A 38 -1.45 2.22 7.68
CA GLY A 38 -1.86 2.92 8.90
C GLY A 38 -2.97 3.94 8.70
N LYS A 39 -2.89 5.05 9.45
CA LYS A 39 -3.87 6.17 9.45
C LYS A 39 -4.01 6.90 8.10
N ASN A 40 -3.09 6.65 7.17
CA ASN A 40 -3.05 7.29 5.85
C ASN A 40 -3.67 6.40 4.75
N ALA A 41 -4.27 5.26 5.11
CA ALA A 41 -5.00 4.43 4.17
C ALA A 41 -6.17 5.24 3.58
N ASN A 42 -6.07 5.58 2.30
CA ASN A 42 -7.06 6.37 1.58
C ASN A 42 -7.36 5.69 0.23
N GLY A 43 -8.58 5.83 -0.27
CA GLY A 43 -9.05 5.29 -1.55
C GLY A 43 -8.56 6.08 -2.78
N THR A 44 -7.84 7.20 -2.60
CA THR A 44 -7.24 7.99 -3.68
C THR A 44 -6.56 7.18 -4.80
N PRO A 45 -5.68 6.19 -4.53
CA PRO A 45 -5.06 5.37 -5.59
C PRO A 45 -6.08 4.59 -6.42
N VAL A 46 -7.20 4.16 -5.84
CA VAL A 46 -8.26 3.46 -6.58
C VAL A 46 -8.97 4.42 -7.53
N VAL A 47 -9.30 5.62 -7.05
CA VAL A 47 -9.92 6.67 -7.88
C VAL A 47 -9.01 7.08 -9.04
N LEU A 48 -7.72 7.27 -8.76
CA LEU A 48 -6.72 7.58 -9.79
C LEU A 48 -6.59 6.47 -10.83
N LEU A 49 -6.62 5.20 -10.38
CA LEU A 49 -6.59 4.05 -11.29
C LEU A 49 -7.81 4.04 -12.22
N ILE A 50 -9.01 4.22 -11.66
CA ILE A 50 -10.26 4.27 -12.42
C ILE A 50 -10.22 5.41 -13.44
N ALA A 51 -9.85 6.61 -13.02
CA ALA A 51 -9.72 7.76 -13.91
C ALA A 51 -8.69 7.53 -15.02
N GLY A 52 -7.55 6.90 -14.71
CA GLY A 52 -6.54 6.51 -15.70
C GLY A 52 -7.09 5.54 -16.74
N ILE A 53 -7.83 4.51 -16.33
CA ILE A 53 -8.45 3.53 -17.24
C ILE A 53 -9.45 4.22 -18.18
N PHE A 54 -10.32 5.09 -17.66
CA PHE A 54 -11.29 5.83 -18.48
C PHE A 54 -10.60 6.75 -19.49
N LEU A 55 -9.59 7.49 -19.06
CA LEU A 55 -8.84 8.40 -19.93
C LEU A 55 -8.12 7.64 -21.06
N THR A 56 -7.46 6.53 -20.70
CA THR A 56 -6.77 5.68 -21.67
C THR A 56 -7.77 5.03 -22.64
N GLY A 57 -8.87 4.48 -22.13
CA GLY A 57 -9.94 3.90 -22.95
C GLY A 57 -10.53 4.90 -23.94
N TYR A 58 -10.84 6.12 -23.48
CA TYR A 58 -11.34 7.20 -24.33
C TYR A 58 -10.32 7.63 -25.39
N THR A 59 -9.03 7.68 -25.04
CA THR A 59 -7.97 8.03 -25.99
C THR A 59 -7.84 6.98 -27.09
N LEU A 60 -7.88 5.69 -26.72
CA LEU A 60 -7.82 4.57 -27.66
C LEU A 60 -9.06 4.53 -28.55
N ASP A 61 -10.25 4.73 -27.99
CA ASP A 61 -11.50 4.84 -28.74
C ASP A 61 -11.47 6.03 -29.70
N TYR A 62 -11.00 7.19 -29.26
CA TYR A 62 -10.85 8.35 -30.13
C TYR A 62 -9.90 8.08 -31.31
N GLN A 63 -8.78 7.39 -31.06
CA GLN A 63 -7.81 7.04 -32.10
C GLN A 63 -8.36 5.99 -33.08
N ASN A 64 -9.05 4.95 -32.59
CA ASN A 64 -9.48 3.81 -33.40
C ASN A 64 -10.85 4.02 -34.07
N HIS A 65 -11.77 4.69 -33.36
CA HIS A 65 -13.15 4.85 -33.76
C HIS A 65 -13.40 6.24 -34.35
N LEU A 66 -13.26 7.32 -33.57
CA LEU A 66 -13.62 8.67 -34.03
C LEU A 66 -12.71 9.22 -35.15
N LYS A 67 -11.40 8.92 -35.12
CA LYS A 67 -10.45 9.47 -36.09
C LYS A 67 -10.56 8.84 -37.50
N HIS A 68 -11.03 7.59 -37.60
CA HIS A 68 -11.13 6.87 -38.87
C HIS A 68 -12.54 6.87 -39.49
N HIS A 69 -13.53 7.41 -38.76
CA HIS A 69 -14.93 7.47 -39.19
C HIS A 69 -15.23 8.35 -40.42
N LYS A 70 -14.20 8.92 -41.08
CA LYS A 70 -14.31 9.75 -42.30
C LYS A 70 -13.64 9.19 -43.57
N ASN A 71 -13.09 7.97 -43.53
CA ASN A 71 -12.49 7.33 -44.73
C ASN A 71 -13.41 6.29 -45.39
N HIS A 72 -14.73 6.49 -45.35
CA HIS A 72 -15.63 5.83 -46.29
C HIS A 72 -15.73 6.72 -47.53
N ALA A 73 -15.03 6.34 -48.61
CA ALA A 73 -15.33 6.87 -49.94
C ALA A 73 -16.79 6.50 -50.27
N HIS A 74 -17.54 7.50 -50.75
CA HIS A 74 -18.83 7.29 -51.42
C HIS A 74 -18.62 6.49 -52.71
#